data_AF-A0A194RIU6-F1
#
_entry.id   AF-A0A194RIU6-F1
#
_cell.length_a   1.000
_cell.length_b   1.000
_cell.length_c   1.000
_cell.angle_alpha   90.00
_cell.angle_beta   90.00
_cell.angle_gamma   90.00
#
_symmetry.space_group_name_H-M   'P 1'
#
loop_
_entity.id
_entity.type
_entity.pdbx_description
1 polymer ?
#
loop_
_entity_poly.entity_id
_entity_poly.type
_entity_poly.pdbx_seq_one_letter_code
_entity_poly.pdbx_strand_id
1 'polypeptide(L)'
;MELPDCPPGAEGYQDTVVEAEQEFQAHLNSLKVKVEDGTTRCMVERRGRDVSHNWIYLCYPCAAVCCGENILQMHISGKKHKTKLTIKSVWPPSIFENHPYILKEKGIIKTGTAATPKLNQKMAEEVFLHQNLETDMKYQKYRVTCHIQETMDQVKTPLLGTEYLVEHPPEGGNQEPSYLCTLCTKQGHQRTIVNHMTCYHHRCNYFKCYP
;
A
#
# COMPACT_ATOMS: atom_id res chain seq x y z
N MET A 1 14.91 -37.73 2.76
CA MET A 1 13.61 -37.11 2.43
C MET A 1 13.98 -35.88 1.64
N GLU A 2 14.07 -36.03 0.32
CA GLU A 2 14.49 -34.98 -0.60
C GLU A 2 13.36 -33.94 -0.67
N LEU A 3 13.71 -32.67 -0.49
CA LEU A 3 12.76 -31.57 -0.61
C LEU A 3 12.24 -31.53 -2.06
N PRO A 4 10.94 -31.33 -2.29
CA PRO A 4 10.41 -31.15 -3.63
C PRO A 4 11.07 -29.93 -4.29
N ASP A 5 11.58 -30.13 -5.51
CA ASP A 5 12.17 -29.08 -6.32
C ASP A 5 11.20 -27.91 -6.50
N CYS A 6 11.72 -26.70 -6.30
CA CYS A 6 11.02 -25.44 -6.50
C CYS A 6 10.46 -25.40 -7.94
N PRO A 7 9.20 -24.98 -8.15
CA PRO A 7 8.61 -24.98 -9.48
C PRO A 7 9.42 -24.09 -10.45
N PRO A 8 9.70 -24.57 -11.68
CA PRO A 8 10.45 -23.80 -12.67
C PRO A 8 9.66 -22.55 -13.05
N GLY A 9 10.23 -21.38 -12.76
CA GLY A 9 9.58 -20.07 -12.93
C GLY A 9 9.91 -19.03 -11.85
N ALA A 10 10.49 -19.43 -10.72
CA ALA A 10 10.96 -18.49 -9.68
C ALA A 10 12.33 -17.84 -9.99
N GLU A 11 13.03 -18.37 -11.00
CA GLU A 11 14.46 -18.14 -11.28
C GLU A 11 14.76 -16.72 -11.78
N GLY A 12 13.76 -15.98 -12.26
CA GLY A 12 13.91 -14.59 -12.73
C GLY A 12 13.27 -13.53 -11.84
N TYR A 13 12.60 -13.92 -10.75
CA TYR A 13 11.91 -12.96 -9.89
C TYR A 13 12.88 -12.20 -8.96
N GLN A 14 13.98 -12.82 -8.55
CA GLN A 14 14.98 -12.16 -7.72
C GLN A 14 15.81 -11.15 -8.53
N ASP A 15 16.19 -11.49 -9.76
CA ASP A 15 17.01 -10.63 -10.61
C ASP A 15 16.27 -9.33 -11.00
N THR A 16 14.99 -9.43 -11.36
CA THR A 16 14.16 -8.26 -11.71
C THR A 16 13.94 -7.29 -10.55
N VAL A 17 13.83 -7.80 -9.32
CA VAL A 17 13.67 -6.96 -8.11
C VAL A 17 14.96 -6.21 -7.78
N VAL A 18 16.12 -6.84 -7.97
CA VAL A 18 17.43 -6.22 -7.73
C VAL A 18 17.73 -5.15 -8.79
N GLU A 19 17.41 -5.40 -10.05
CA GLU A 19 17.56 -4.42 -11.14
C GLU A 19 16.70 -3.18 -10.91
N ALA A 20 15.41 -3.34 -10.61
CA ALA A 20 14.51 -2.22 -10.32
C ALA A 20 14.99 -1.35 -9.14
N GLU A 21 15.51 -1.97 -8.08
CA GLU A 21 16.04 -1.24 -6.93
C GLU A 21 17.31 -0.44 -7.28
N GLN A 22 18.18 -0.98 -8.15
CA GLN A 22 19.36 -0.29 -8.65
C GLN A 22 19.00 0.90 -9.55
N GLU A 23 18.04 0.72 -10.45
CA GLU A 23 17.52 1.79 -11.30
C GLU A 23 16.95 2.93 -10.47
N PHE A 24 16.18 2.61 -9.42
CA PHE A 24 15.65 3.62 -8.52
C PHE A 24 16.76 4.39 -7.81
N GLN A 25 17.77 3.69 -7.30
CA GLN A 25 18.92 4.34 -6.66
C GLN A 25 19.71 5.22 -7.65
N ALA A 26 19.84 4.80 -8.91
CA ALA A 26 20.45 5.60 -9.96
C ALA A 26 19.63 6.87 -10.25
N HIS A 27 18.30 6.76 -10.27
CA HIS A 27 17.41 7.91 -10.36
C HIS A 27 17.62 8.88 -9.20
N LEU A 28 17.68 8.40 -7.95
CA LEU A 28 17.96 9.26 -6.79
C LEU A 28 19.32 9.96 -6.89
N ASN A 29 20.35 9.26 -7.40
CA ASN A 29 21.67 9.84 -7.59
C ASN A 29 21.70 10.93 -8.69
N SER A 30 20.73 10.93 -9.60
CA SER A 30 20.56 12.00 -10.60
C SER A 30 19.98 13.28 -9.99
N LEU A 31 19.24 13.16 -8.89
CA LEU A 31 18.59 14.28 -8.20
C LEU A 31 19.59 15.01 -7.29
N LYS A 32 20.17 16.09 -7.80
CA LYS A 32 21.21 16.86 -7.10
C LYS A 32 20.84 18.32 -6.92
N VAL A 33 21.35 18.91 -5.84
CA VAL A 33 21.24 20.33 -5.51
C VAL A 33 22.62 20.97 -5.44
N LYS A 34 22.69 22.26 -5.82
CA LYS A 34 23.91 23.07 -5.69
C LYS A 34 24.03 23.57 -4.26
N VAL A 35 25.22 23.42 -3.70
CA VAL A 35 25.58 23.88 -2.35
C VAL A 35 26.32 25.21 -2.46
N GLU A 36 26.24 26.04 -1.42
CA GLU A 36 26.96 27.34 -1.34
C GLU A 36 28.47 27.19 -1.54
N ASP A 37 29.05 26.05 -1.14
CA ASP A 37 30.46 25.67 -1.36
C ASP A 37 30.81 25.43 -2.85
N GLY A 38 29.87 25.63 -3.77
CA GLY A 38 30.03 25.37 -5.22
C GLY A 38 29.92 23.90 -5.61
N THR A 39 29.84 22.98 -4.65
CA THR A 39 29.70 21.55 -4.90
C THR A 39 28.24 21.17 -5.19
N THR A 40 28.03 20.07 -5.91
CA THR A 40 26.70 19.53 -6.20
C THR A 40 26.53 18.20 -5.47
N ARG A 41 25.52 18.11 -4.60
CA ARG A 41 25.27 16.93 -3.75
C ARG A 41 23.89 16.36 -4.02
N CYS A 42 23.74 15.05 -3.81
CA CYS A 42 22.44 14.38 -3.92
C CYS A 42 21.46 14.98 -2.92
N MET A 43 20.27 15.34 -3.37
CA MET A 43 19.26 15.97 -2.51
C MET A 43 18.53 14.97 -1.62
N VAL A 44 18.59 13.70 -1.99
CA VAL A 44 18.01 12.57 -1.25
C VAL A 44 19.09 11.54 -0.97
N GLU A 45 19.03 10.92 0.21
CA GLU A 45 19.91 9.83 0.62
C GLU A 45 19.11 8.65 1.17
N ARG A 46 19.51 7.44 0.77
CA ARG A 46 18.96 6.18 1.29
C ARG A 46 19.73 5.76 2.55
N ARG A 47 18.99 5.38 3.59
CA ARG A 47 19.48 4.87 4.88
C ARG A 47 19.08 3.41 5.05
N GLY A 48 19.10 2.90 6.29
CA GLY A 48 18.68 1.55 6.62
C GLY A 48 17.19 1.27 6.39
N ARG A 49 16.75 0.10 6.83
CA ARG A 49 15.34 -0.30 6.81
C ARG A 49 14.62 0.12 8.09
N ASP A 50 13.33 0.41 8.01
CA ASP A 50 12.47 0.59 9.18
C ASP A 50 11.98 -0.76 9.75
N VAL A 51 11.17 -0.69 10.82
CA VAL A 51 10.57 -1.87 11.47
C VAL A 51 9.65 -2.68 10.55
N SER A 52 9.18 -2.08 9.46
CA SER A 52 8.30 -2.68 8.46
C SER A 52 9.08 -3.14 7.22
N HIS A 53 10.41 -3.22 7.30
CA HIS A 53 11.32 -3.59 6.20
C HIS A 53 11.29 -2.63 4.99
N ASN A 54 10.79 -1.40 5.14
CA ASN A 54 10.85 -0.39 4.09
C ASN A 54 12.18 0.38 4.14
N TRP A 55 12.70 0.78 2.98
CA TRP A 55 13.87 1.68 2.93
C TRP A 55 13.55 3.04 3.54
N ILE A 56 14.44 3.58 4.37
CA ILE A 56 14.33 4.94 4.90
C ILE A 56 15.08 5.89 3.96
N TYR A 57 14.42 6.95 3.51
CA TYR A 57 14.99 7.99 2.66
C TYR A 57 14.95 9.34 3.37
N LEU A 58 16.02 10.11 3.24
CA LEU A 58 16.14 11.45 3.79
C LEU A 58 16.08 12.47 2.65
N CYS A 59 15.19 13.46 2.74
CA CYS A 59 15.16 14.58 1.81
C CYS A 59 15.74 15.82 2.50
N TYR A 60 16.93 16.22 2.09
CA TYR A 60 17.66 17.34 2.70
C TYR A 60 17.02 18.71 2.50
N PRO A 61 16.54 19.09 1.29
CA PRO A 61 15.83 20.36 1.08
C PRO A 61 14.59 20.53 1.96
N CYS A 62 13.95 19.41 2.30
CA CYS A 62 12.72 19.40 3.07
C CYS A 62 12.92 19.08 4.55
N ALA A 63 14.11 18.62 4.97
CA ALA A 63 14.37 18.04 6.28
C ALA A 63 13.37 16.91 6.64
N ALA A 64 12.96 16.13 5.64
CA ALA A 64 11.91 15.13 5.75
C ALA A 64 12.47 13.70 5.73
N VAL A 65 11.87 12.82 6.53
CA VAL A 65 12.13 11.37 6.53
C VAL A 65 10.97 10.69 5.80
N CYS A 66 11.27 9.90 4.78
CA CYS A 66 10.31 9.15 3.99
C CYS A 66 10.59 7.65 4.14
N CYS A 67 9.62 6.88 4.63
CA CYS A 67 9.74 5.42 4.73
C CYS A 67 9.11 4.76 3.49
N GLY A 68 9.92 4.21 2.60
CA GLY A 68 9.48 3.58 1.36
C GLY A 68 9.63 4.47 0.13
N GLU A 69 9.83 3.81 -1.01
CA GLU A 69 10.08 4.44 -2.32
C GLU A 69 8.90 5.28 -2.79
N ASN A 70 7.67 4.76 -2.69
CA ASN A 70 6.46 5.48 -3.09
C ASN A 70 6.25 6.77 -2.29
N ILE A 71 6.51 6.73 -0.98
CA ILE A 71 6.39 7.91 -0.11
C ILE A 71 7.40 8.99 -0.54
N LEU A 72 8.62 8.58 -0.87
CA LEU A 72 9.64 9.49 -1.39
C LEU A 72 9.24 10.07 -2.76
N GLN A 73 8.75 9.24 -3.69
CA GLN A 73 8.33 9.67 -5.03
C GLN A 73 7.18 10.68 -4.99
N MET A 74 6.17 10.44 -4.15
CA MET A 74 5.11 11.40 -3.90
C MET A 74 5.63 12.69 -3.25
N HIS A 75 6.59 12.57 -2.32
CA HIS A 75 7.21 13.73 -1.68
C HIS A 75 7.93 14.63 -2.70
N ILE A 76 8.82 14.07 -3.53
CA ILE A 76 9.59 14.86 -4.51
C ILE A 76 8.71 15.43 -5.62
N SER A 77 7.65 14.70 -5.99
CA SER A 77 6.68 15.15 -6.99
C SER A 77 5.71 16.21 -6.44
N GLY A 78 5.63 16.33 -5.11
CA GLY A 78 4.71 17.21 -4.40
C GLY A 78 5.00 18.71 -4.57
N LYS A 79 3.93 19.51 -4.55
CA LYS A 79 4.00 20.98 -4.74
C LYS A 79 4.96 21.65 -3.75
N LYS A 80 4.92 21.26 -2.47
CA LYS A 80 5.78 21.83 -1.41
C LYS A 80 7.27 21.65 -1.70
N HIS A 81 7.65 20.46 -2.17
CA HIS A 81 9.04 20.15 -2.51
C HIS A 81 9.49 20.96 -3.73
N LYS A 82 8.70 20.93 -4.82
CA LYS A 82 8.97 21.71 -6.04
C LYS A 82 9.11 23.20 -5.76
N THR A 83 8.17 23.78 -5.00
CA THR A 83 8.22 25.19 -4.61
C THR A 83 9.50 25.53 -3.82
N LYS A 84 9.94 24.67 -2.89
CA LYS A 84 11.21 24.88 -2.15
C LYS A 84 12.42 24.89 -3.08
N LEU A 85 12.48 23.98 -4.05
CA LEU A 85 13.55 23.94 -5.04
C LEU A 85 13.52 25.15 -5.99
N THR A 86 12.33 25.66 -6.33
CA THR A 86 12.21 26.86 -7.17
C THR A 86 12.61 28.12 -6.41
N ILE A 87 12.23 28.24 -5.14
CA ILE A 87 12.55 29.41 -4.31
C ILE A 87 14.05 29.48 -4.02
N LYS A 88 14.69 28.33 -3.78
CA LYS A 88 16.09 28.25 -3.36
C LYS A 88 16.90 27.37 -4.31
N SER A 89 17.72 28.01 -5.14
CA SER A 89 18.57 27.34 -6.13
C SER A 89 19.95 26.92 -5.59
N VAL A 90 20.39 27.53 -4.48
CA VAL A 90 21.65 27.25 -3.79
C VAL A 90 21.39 26.98 -2.32
N TRP A 91 21.92 25.89 -1.78
CA TRP A 91 21.61 25.40 -0.45
C TRP A 91 22.82 25.44 0.50
N PRO A 92 22.65 25.77 1.78
CA PRO A 92 23.75 25.76 2.73
C PRO A 92 24.14 24.31 3.07
N PRO A 93 25.43 24.01 3.29
CA PRO A 93 25.89 22.67 3.66
C PRO A 93 25.22 22.13 4.93
N SER A 94 24.79 23.03 5.81
CA SER A 94 24.14 22.71 7.08
C SER A 94 22.85 21.89 6.93
N ILE A 95 22.18 21.90 5.77
CA ILE A 95 20.99 21.05 5.56
C ILE A 95 21.31 19.55 5.67
N PHE A 96 22.55 19.16 5.33
CA PHE A 96 23.00 17.78 5.37
C PHE A 96 23.38 17.32 6.79
N GLU A 97 23.66 18.26 7.69
CA GLU A 97 24.08 17.96 9.06
C GLU A 97 22.93 18.13 10.06
N ASN A 98 22.08 19.12 9.83
CA ASN A 98 20.96 19.48 10.69
C ASN A 98 19.67 18.71 10.37
N HIS A 99 19.75 17.64 9.57
CA HIS A 99 18.60 16.80 9.30
C HIS A 99 18.12 16.14 10.60
N PRO A 100 16.82 16.14 10.93
CA PRO A 100 16.30 15.59 12.18
C PRO A 100 16.73 14.14 12.46
N TYR A 101 16.82 13.33 11.40
CA TYR A 101 17.33 11.96 11.48
C TYR A 101 18.80 11.88 11.93
N ILE A 102 19.66 12.71 11.35
CA ILE A 102 21.11 12.72 11.62
C ILE A 102 21.39 13.27 13.01
N LEU A 103 20.68 14.32 13.42
CA LEU A 103 20.78 14.89 14.76
C LEU A 103 20.34 13.88 15.85
N LYS A 104 19.38 12.99 15.53
CA LYS A 104 18.97 11.88 16.40
C LYS A 104 20.05 10.80 16.48
N GLU A 105 20.64 10.38 15.36
CA GLU A 105 21.76 9.41 15.35
C GLU A 105 22.98 9.91 16.14
N LYS A 106 23.29 11.20 16.03
CA LYS A 106 24.39 11.84 16.79
C LYS A 106 24.08 12.09 18.27
N GLY A 107 22.86 11.76 18.73
CA GLY A 107 22.45 11.93 20.13
C GLY A 107 22.31 13.39 20.59
N ILE A 108 22.28 14.35 19.65
CA ILE A 108 22.18 15.80 19.91
C ILE A 108 20.74 16.17 20.28
N ILE A 109 19.75 15.56 19.62
CA ILE A 109 18.34 15.69 19.99
C ILE A 109 17.96 14.52 20.89
N LYS A 110 17.72 14.80 22.18
CA LYS A 110 17.06 13.89 23.12
C LYS A 110 15.64 14.37 23.36
N THR A 111 14.65 13.67 22.81
CA THR A 111 13.27 13.80 23.28
C THR A 111 12.62 12.42 23.35
N GLY A 112 12.38 11.98 24.58
CA GLY A 112 11.19 11.21 24.86
C GLY A 112 9.99 12.13 24.68
N THR A 113 9.26 11.98 23.58
CA THR A 113 7.84 12.30 23.45
C THR A 113 7.40 11.69 22.14
N ALA A 114 6.36 10.87 22.22
CA ALA A 114 5.65 10.31 21.09
C ALA A 114 5.43 11.39 20.02
N ALA A 115 5.89 11.11 18.79
CA ALA A 115 5.25 11.67 17.62
C ALA A 115 3.75 11.40 17.80
N THR A 116 2.94 12.46 17.82
CA THR A 116 1.49 12.33 17.91
C THR A 116 1.03 11.28 16.89
N PRO A 117 0.44 10.16 17.33
CA PRO A 117 0.11 9.04 16.44
C PRO A 117 -0.84 9.46 15.31
N LYS A 118 -1.57 10.56 15.48
CA LYS A 118 -2.58 11.07 14.55
C LYS A 118 -2.04 11.54 13.19
N LEU A 119 -0.80 12.02 13.08
CA LEU A 119 -0.26 12.53 11.80
C LEU A 119 0.33 11.42 10.93
N ASN A 120 1.05 10.48 11.55
CA ASN A 120 1.52 9.27 10.86
C ASN A 120 0.36 8.33 10.52
N GLN A 121 -0.68 8.25 11.38
CA GLN A 121 -1.89 7.49 11.08
C GLN A 121 -2.67 8.08 9.91
N LYS A 122 -2.86 9.40 9.85
CA LYS A 122 -3.51 10.05 8.70
C LYS A 122 -2.72 9.88 7.41
N MET A 123 -1.39 9.98 7.47
CA MET A 123 -0.54 9.76 6.29
C MET A 123 -0.53 8.29 5.88
N ALA A 124 -0.58 7.35 6.82
CA ALA A 124 -0.72 5.91 6.54
C ALA A 124 -2.12 5.58 6.00
N GLU A 125 -3.18 6.20 6.51
CA GLU A 125 -4.56 6.10 6.00
C GLU A 125 -4.68 6.69 4.59
N GLU A 126 -4.06 7.85 4.34
CA GLU A 126 -4.00 8.45 3.01
C GLU A 126 -3.17 7.59 2.05
N VAL A 127 -2.01 7.07 2.45
CA VAL A 127 -1.19 6.15 1.63
C VAL A 127 -1.94 4.84 1.36
N PHE A 128 -2.66 4.29 2.34
CA PHE A 128 -3.53 3.12 2.17
C PHE A 128 -4.69 3.41 1.19
N LEU A 129 -5.32 4.60 1.29
CA LEU A 129 -6.33 5.04 0.33
C LEU A 129 -5.77 5.23 -1.08
N HIS A 130 -4.56 5.81 -1.22
CA HIS A 130 -3.96 6.09 -2.53
C HIS A 130 -3.41 4.82 -3.18
N GLN A 131 -2.85 3.89 -2.41
CA GLN A 131 -2.53 2.53 -2.89
C GLN A 131 -3.80 1.82 -3.36
N ASN A 132 -4.89 1.92 -2.60
CA ASN A 132 -6.18 1.42 -3.05
C ASN A 132 -6.69 2.14 -4.30
N LEU A 133 -6.45 3.45 -4.49
CA LEU A 133 -6.88 4.22 -5.66
C LEU A 133 -6.09 3.88 -6.93
N GLU A 134 -4.76 3.76 -6.90
CA GLU A 134 -3.98 3.34 -8.08
C GLU A 134 -4.30 1.89 -8.46
N THR A 135 -4.49 1.03 -7.46
CA THR A 135 -4.96 -0.34 -7.65
C THR A 135 -6.39 -0.35 -8.18
N ASP A 136 -7.30 0.45 -7.61
CA ASP A 136 -8.69 0.61 -8.09
C ASP A 136 -8.71 1.10 -9.53
N MET A 137 -7.85 2.05 -9.91
CA MET A 137 -7.77 2.58 -11.28
C MET A 137 -7.23 1.53 -12.25
N LYS A 138 -6.21 0.76 -11.87
CA LYS A 138 -5.66 -0.34 -12.67
C LYS A 138 -6.67 -1.46 -12.88
N TYR A 139 -7.47 -1.76 -11.84
CA TYR A 139 -8.49 -2.80 -11.86
C TYR A 139 -9.91 -2.26 -12.13
N GLN A 140 -10.06 -0.97 -12.44
CA GLN A 140 -11.35 -0.30 -12.68
C GLN A 140 -12.11 -0.99 -13.81
N LYS A 141 -11.40 -1.43 -14.86
CA LYS A 141 -11.98 -2.16 -15.99
C LYS A 141 -12.49 -3.56 -15.63
N TYR A 142 -12.07 -4.09 -14.48
CA TYR A 142 -12.52 -5.37 -13.92
C TYR A 142 -13.49 -5.17 -12.74
N ARG A 143 -13.86 -3.93 -12.41
CA ARG A 143 -14.91 -3.67 -11.42
C ARG A 143 -16.24 -4.09 -12.02
N VAL A 144 -16.69 -5.26 -11.59
CA VAL A 144 -18.05 -5.72 -11.81
C VAL A 144 -18.92 -5.03 -10.77
N THR A 145 -20.03 -4.44 -11.19
CA THR A 145 -21.04 -3.93 -10.28
C THR A 145 -21.68 -5.11 -9.55
N CYS A 146 -21.43 -5.22 -8.24
CA CYS A 146 -22.08 -6.19 -7.37
C CYS A 146 -23.38 -5.60 -6.82
N HIS A 147 -24.51 -6.21 -7.15
CA HIS A 147 -25.85 -5.79 -6.74
C HIS A 147 -26.22 -6.37 -5.36
N ILE A 148 -25.57 -7.46 -4.93
CA ILE A 148 -25.87 -8.13 -3.66
C ILE A 148 -25.01 -7.59 -2.51
N GLN A 149 -23.84 -7.00 -2.80
CA GLN A 149 -22.87 -6.55 -1.80
C GLN A 149 -23.48 -5.62 -0.74
N GLU A 150 -24.26 -4.62 -1.15
CA GLU A 150 -24.91 -3.68 -0.22
C GLU A 150 -25.82 -4.39 0.78
N THR A 151 -26.53 -5.44 0.35
CA THR A 151 -27.40 -6.23 1.23
C THR A 151 -26.58 -7.02 2.24
N MET A 152 -25.40 -7.52 1.87
CA MET A 152 -24.50 -8.26 2.75
C MET A 152 -23.81 -7.35 3.78
N ASP A 153 -23.40 -6.15 3.38
CA ASP A 153 -22.72 -5.18 4.25
C ASP A 153 -23.63 -4.65 5.38
N GLN A 154 -24.95 -4.67 5.17
CA GLN A 154 -25.94 -4.28 6.20
C GLN A 154 -26.11 -5.34 7.30
N VAL A 155 -25.61 -6.56 7.11
CA VAL A 155 -25.76 -7.64 8.08
C VAL A 155 -24.78 -7.45 9.25
N LYS A 156 -25.33 -7.26 10.45
CA LYS A 156 -24.54 -7.01 11.68
C LYS A 156 -23.80 -8.23 12.23
N THR A 157 -24.12 -9.43 11.74
CA THR A 157 -23.50 -10.68 12.19
C THR A 157 -22.39 -11.10 11.22
N PRO A 158 -21.29 -11.70 11.71
CA PRO A 158 -20.25 -12.23 10.83
C PRO A 158 -20.81 -13.22 9.81
N LEU A 159 -20.56 -12.96 8.53
CA LEU A 159 -20.87 -13.86 7.43
C LEU A 159 -19.63 -14.70 7.12
N LEU A 160 -19.72 -16.01 7.32
CA LEU A 160 -18.62 -16.94 7.03
C LEU A 160 -18.73 -17.42 5.58
N GLY A 161 -17.60 -17.70 4.93
CA GLY A 161 -17.59 -18.31 3.60
C GLY A 161 -18.12 -17.42 2.49
N THR A 162 -17.96 -16.09 2.59
CA THR A 162 -18.33 -15.14 1.53
C THR A 162 -17.51 -15.36 0.26
N GLU A 163 -16.30 -15.89 0.39
CA GLU A 163 -15.41 -16.30 -0.70
C GLU A 163 -15.98 -17.46 -1.56
N TYR A 164 -17.00 -18.17 -1.07
CA TYR A 164 -17.71 -19.22 -1.80
C TYR A 164 -18.97 -18.73 -2.52
N LEU A 165 -19.24 -17.42 -2.50
CA LEU A 165 -20.36 -16.83 -3.22
C LEU A 165 -19.93 -16.29 -4.57
N VAL A 166 -20.70 -16.65 -5.58
CA VAL A 166 -20.62 -16.08 -6.93
C VAL A 166 -21.92 -15.36 -7.20
N GLU A 167 -21.85 -14.04 -7.44
CA GLU A 167 -23.00 -13.26 -7.88
C GLU A 167 -23.20 -13.41 -9.40
N HIS A 168 -24.45 -13.62 -9.79
CA HIS A 168 -24.90 -13.59 -11.17
C HIS A 168 -25.69 -12.28 -11.40
N PRO A 169 -25.18 -11.37 -12.25
CA PRO A 169 -25.88 -10.14 -12.56
C PRO A 169 -27.20 -10.44 -13.30
N PRO A 170 -28.16 -9.51 -13.29
CA PRO A 170 -29.42 -9.69 -13.98
C PRO A 170 -29.20 -9.75 -15.51
N GLU A 171 -29.69 -10.81 -16.17
CA GLU A 171 -29.54 -11.01 -17.62
C GLU A 171 -30.54 -10.19 -18.46
N GLY A 172 -31.44 -9.43 -17.82
CA GLY A 172 -32.41 -8.57 -18.50
C GLY A 172 -33.18 -7.63 -17.55
N GLY A 173 -33.94 -6.68 -18.11
CA GLY A 173 -34.55 -5.56 -17.37
C GLY A 173 -35.58 -5.90 -16.29
N ASN A 174 -36.06 -7.15 -16.22
CA ASN A 174 -37.03 -7.62 -15.22
C ASN A 174 -36.50 -8.78 -14.35
N GLN A 175 -35.22 -9.14 -14.46
CA GLN A 175 -34.65 -10.23 -13.65
C GLN A 175 -33.93 -9.65 -12.44
N GLU A 176 -34.12 -10.28 -11.28
CA GLU A 176 -33.40 -9.92 -10.06
C GLU A 176 -32.03 -10.62 -10.03
N PRO A 177 -30.99 -9.99 -9.45
CA PRO A 177 -29.69 -10.62 -9.28
C PRO A 177 -29.81 -11.91 -8.47
N SER A 178 -29.03 -12.90 -8.86
CA SER A 178 -28.99 -14.22 -8.21
C SER A 178 -27.57 -14.54 -7.75
N TYR A 179 -27.43 -15.57 -6.93
CA TYR A 179 -26.15 -16.02 -6.43
C TYR A 179 -26.06 -17.55 -6.46
N LEU A 180 -24.83 -18.04 -6.50
CA LEU A 180 -24.47 -19.42 -6.30
C LEU A 180 -23.50 -19.51 -5.12
N CYS A 181 -23.85 -20.29 -4.11
CA CYS A 181 -22.92 -20.69 -3.06
C CYS A 181 -22.29 -22.03 -3.44
N THR A 182 -20.99 -22.03 -3.73
CA THR A 182 -20.26 -23.24 -4.12
C THR A 182 -20.01 -24.18 -2.94
N LEU A 183 -19.99 -23.66 -1.71
CA LEU A 183 -19.89 -24.46 -0.48
C LEU A 183 -21.14 -25.30 -0.21
N CYS A 184 -22.32 -24.73 -0.45
CA CYS A 184 -23.60 -25.39 -0.21
C CYS A 184 -24.24 -25.93 -1.49
N THR A 185 -23.60 -25.74 -2.65
CA THR A 185 -24.15 -26.03 -3.98
C THR A 185 -25.56 -25.49 -4.17
N LYS A 186 -25.82 -24.27 -3.65
CA LYS A 186 -27.16 -23.67 -3.61
C LYS A 186 -27.22 -22.42 -4.46
N GLN A 187 -28.18 -22.38 -5.38
CA GLN A 187 -28.55 -21.18 -6.13
C GLN A 187 -29.74 -20.49 -5.47
N GLY A 188 -29.73 -19.14 -5.44
CA GLY A 188 -30.83 -18.37 -4.87
C GLY A 188 -30.87 -16.92 -5.39
N HIS A 189 -31.93 -16.21 -5.07
CA HIS A 189 -32.09 -14.79 -5.41
C HIS A 189 -31.59 -13.89 -4.26
N GLN A 190 -31.24 -12.63 -4.57
CA GLN A 190 -30.79 -11.62 -3.61
C GLN A 190 -31.58 -11.62 -2.29
N ARG A 191 -32.91 -11.72 -2.35
CA ARG A 191 -33.79 -11.68 -1.16
C ARG A 191 -33.51 -12.79 -0.14
N THR A 192 -32.91 -13.89 -0.57
CA THR A 192 -32.68 -15.08 0.26
C THR A 192 -31.25 -15.21 0.77
N ILE A 193 -30.33 -14.35 0.30
CA ILE A 193 -28.89 -14.50 0.55
C ILE A 193 -28.55 -14.42 2.04
N VAL A 194 -29.11 -13.43 2.76
CA VAL A 194 -28.82 -13.23 4.18
C VAL A 194 -29.27 -14.43 5.00
N ASN A 195 -30.46 -14.97 4.72
CA ASN A 195 -30.96 -16.16 5.39
C ASN A 195 -30.07 -17.37 5.11
N HIS A 196 -29.59 -17.53 3.88
CA HIS A 196 -28.67 -18.59 3.53
C HIS A 196 -27.32 -18.46 4.25
N MET A 197 -26.69 -17.29 4.20
CA MET A 197 -25.36 -17.07 4.79
C MET A 197 -25.36 -17.13 6.32
N THR A 198 -26.50 -16.86 6.95
CA THR A 198 -26.65 -16.93 8.42
C THR A 198 -27.18 -18.27 8.91
N CYS A 199 -27.61 -19.17 8.02
CA CYS A 199 -28.20 -20.44 8.44
C CYS A 199 -27.18 -21.41 9.05
N TYR A 200 -27.68 -22.30 9.91
CA TYR A 200 -26.88 -23.33 10.58
C TYR A 200 -26.16 -24.25 9.58
N HIS A 201 -26.82 -24.63 8.49
CA HIS A 201 -26.28 -25.56 7.50
C HIS A 201 -25.03 -25.01 6.81
N HIS A 202 -25.07 -23.74 6.39
CA HIS A 202 -23.94 -23.06 5.76
C HIS A 202 -22.73 -23.01 6.68
N ARG A 203 -22.95 -22.61 7.95
CA ARG A 203 -21.89 -22.56 8.97
C ARG A 203 -21.26 -23.94 9.20
N CYS A 204 -22.08 -24.99 9.31
CA CYS A 204 -21.59 -26.35 9.48
C CYS A 204 -20.74 -26.81 8.28
N ASN A 205 -21.15 -26.50 7.05
CA ASN A 205 -20.37 -26.87 5.87
C ASN A 205 -19.03 -26.13 5.84
N TYR A 206 -19.01 -24.86 6.24
CA TYR A 206 -17.78 -24.08 6.30
C TYR A 206 -16.74 -24.70 7.25
N PHE A 207 -17.16 -25.03 8.48
CA PHE A 207 -16.28 -25.68 9.47
C PHE A 207 -15.84 -27.09 9.08
N LYS A 208 -16.59 -27.81 8.22
CA LYS A 208 -16.16 -29.11 7.70
C LYS A 208 -15.03 -29.01 6.67
N CYS A 209 -15.00 -27.93 5.91
CA CYS A 209 -13.99 -27.72 4.86
C CYS A 209 -12.68 -27.12 5.39
N TYR A 210 -12.70 -26.51 6.58
CA TYR A 210 -11.53 -25.97 7.26
C TYR A 210 -11.39 -26.56 8.68
N PRO A 211 -10.66 -27.69 8.83
CA PRO A 211 -10.38 -28.29 10.14
C PRO A 211 -9.39 -27.48 10.99
#